data_AF-H5SSR3-F1
#
_entry.id   AF-H5SSR3-F1
#
_cell.length_a   1.000
_cell.length_b   1.000
_cell.length_c   1.000
_cell.angle_alpha   90.00
_cell.angle_beta   90.00
_cell.angle_gamma   90.00
#
_symmetry.space_group_name_H-M   'P 1'
#
loop_
_entity.id
_entity.type
_entity.pdbx_description
1 polymer ?
#
loop_
_entity_poly.entity_id
_entity_poly.type
_entity_poly.pdbx_seq_one_letter_code
_entity_poly.pdbx_strand_id
1 'polypeptide(L)'
;MDSKRVSVAEGKKEFTQLLKEAREKQMPILIFNERSAEFAGALLPPEEYERYERLRAYFEALRLSQKFAHLKLDLPELVRQAREELEERAA
;
A
#
# COMPACT_ATOMS: atom_id res chain seq x y z
N MET A 1 -7.65 14.08 11.08
CA MET A 1 -8.35 13.04 10.30
C MET A 1 -9.29 12.36 11.26
N ASP A 2 -10.59 12.46 11.00
CA ASP A 2 -11.57 11.72 11.78
C ASP A 2 -11.46 10.24 11.44
N SER A 3 -11.53 9.41 12.47
CA SER A 3 -11.53 7.96 12.32
C SER A 3 -12.52 7.37 13.31
N LYS A 4 -13.30 6.38 12.87
CA LYS A 4 -14.19 5.64 13.77
C LYS A 4 -13.40 4.51 14.42
N ARG A 5 -13.59 4.29 15.71
CA ARG A 5 -12.99 3.18 16.46
C ARG A 5 -14.06 2.15 16.77
N VAL A 6 -13.81 0.89 16.45
CA VAL A 6 -14.70 -0.25 16.71
C VAL A 6 -13.92 -1.43 17.26
N SER A 7 -14.62 -2.39 17.87
CA SER A 7 -14.00 -3.64 18.27
C SER A 7 -13.99 -4.68 17.16
N VAL A 8 -13.19 -5.74 17.32
CA VAL A 8 -13.25 -6.92 16.42
C VAL A 8 -14.66 -7.55 16.42
N ALA A 9 -15.34 -7.58 17.57
CA ALA A 9 -16.68 -8.16 17.68
C ALA A 9 -17.72 -7.32 16.92
N GLU A 10 -17.69 -6.00 17.09
CA GLU A 10 -18.52 -5.05 16.33
C GLU A 10 -18.18 -5.11 14.84
N GLY A 11 -16.89 -5.10 14.50
CA GLY A 11 -16.37 -5.21 13.15
C GLY A 11 -16.91 -6.45 12.41
N LYS A 12 -16.96 -7.59 13.09
CA LYS A 12 -17.52 -8.83 12.54
C LYS A 12 -19.04 -8.76 12.36
N LYS A 13 -19.75 -8.20 13.34
CA LYS A 13 -21.22 -8.13 13.34
C LYS A 13 -21.74 -7.16 12.28
N GLU A 14 -21.07 -6.03 12.08
CA GLU A 14 -21.55 -4.90 11.29
C GLU A 14 -20.70 -4.63 10.05
N PHE A 15 -19.91 -5.62 9.61
CA PHE A 15 -18.90 -5.47 8.56
C PHE A 15 -19.39 -4.72 7.31
N THR A 16 -20.55 -5.12 6.75
CA THR A 16 -21.12 -4.48 5.56
C THR A 16 -21.51 -3.03 5.79
N GLN A 17 -22.04 -2.71 6.97
CA GLN A 17 -22.41 -1.34 7.31
C GLN A 17 -21.17 -0.46 7.50
N LEU A 18 -20.13 -1.00 8.16
CA LEU A 18 -18.86 -0.31 8.34
C LEU A 18 -18.16 -0.05 6.99
N LEU A 19 -18.19 -1.00 6.05
CA LEU A 19 -17.68 -0.77 4.69
C LEU A 19 -18.41 0.36 3.96
N LYS A 20 -19.75 0.41 4.05
CA LYS A 20 -20.54 1.50 3.46
C LYS A 20 -20.20 2.83 4.13
N GLU A 21 -20.15 2.86 5.45
CA GLU A 21 -19.83 4.05 6.23
C GLU A 21 -18.44 4.60 5.89
N ALA A 22 -17.42 3.73 5.83
CA ALA A 22 -16.07 4.12 5.44
C ALA A 22 -16.05 4.77 4.05
N ARG A 23 -16.75 4.17 3.08
CA ARG A 23 -16.84 4.69 1.71
C ARG A 23 -17.62 6.02 1.63
N GLU A 24 -18.79 6.09 2.24
CA GLU A 24 -19.68 7.26 2.13
C GLU A 24 -19.14 8.47 2.88
N LYS A 25 -18.54 8.25 4.04
CA LYS A 25 -17.96 9.32 4.85
C LYS A 25 -16.49 9.59 4.54
N GLN A 26 -15.90 8.83 3.62
CA GLN A 26 -14.48 8.92 3.26
C GLN A 26 -13.56 8.94 4.50
N MET A 27 -13.85 8.07 5.47
CA MET A 27 -13.12 8.02 6.74
C MET A 27 -12.61 6.61 7.05
N PRO A 28 -11.40 6.48 7.63
CA PRO A 28 -10.92 5.21 8.15
C PRO A 28 -11.76 4.69 9.33
N ILE A 29 -11.93 3.37 9.39
CA ILE A 29 -12.47 2.67 10.56
C ILE A 29 -11.36 1.80 11.14
N LEU A 30 -10.98 2.08 12.38
CA LEU A 30 -9.92 1.41 13.11
C LEU A 30 -10.51 0.33 14.00
N ILE A 31 -10.05 -0.90 13.83
CA ILE A 31 -10.53 -2.09 14.53
C ILE A 31 -9.53 -2.44 15.63
N PHE A 32 -10.02 -2.60 16.85
CA PHE A 32 -9.20 -2.94 18.01
C PHE A 32 -9.67 -4.20 18.70
N ASN A 33 -8.74 -4.92 19.32
CA ASN A 33 -9.05 -5.97 20.25
C ASN A 33 -9.52 -5.35 21.57
N GLU A 34 -10.77 -5.57 21.98
CA GLU A 34 -11.32 -5.01 23.23
C GLU A 34 -10.55 -5.45 24.49
N ARG A 35 -10.00 -6.67 24.50
CA ARG A 35 -9.35 -7.24 25.69
C ARG A 35 -7.95 -6.69 25.90
N SER A 36 -7.17 -6.55 24.83
CA SER A 36 -5.79 -6.03 24.89
C SER A 36 -5.69 -4.55 24.55
N ALA A 37 -6.76 -3.93 24.07
CA ALA A 37 -6.78 -2.58 23.48
C ALA A 37 -5.84 -2.41 22.27
N GLU A 38 -5.29 -3.50 21.73
CA GLU A 38 -4.34 -3.47 20.61
C GLU A 38 -5.04 -3.21 19.28
N PHE A 39 -4.35 -2.48 18.41
CA PHE A 39 -4.79 -2.24 17.05
C PHE A 39 -4.72 -3.53 16.24
N ALA A 40 -5.86 -3.97 15.71
CA ALA A 40 -5.97 -5.20 14.95
C ALA A 40 -5.93 -4.96 13.43
N GLY A 41 -6.40 -3.79 12.98
CA GLY A 41 -6.41 -3.43 11.57
C GLY A 41 -7.33 -2.25 11.26
N ALA A 42 -7.44 -1.89 9.99
CA ALA A 42 -8.31 -0.81 9.54
C ALA A 42 -9.07 -1.17 8.27
N LEU A 43 -10.27 -0.60 8.13
CA LEU A 43 -10.97 -0.47 6.87
C LEU A 43 -10.70 0.93 6.33
N LEU A 44 -10.14 0.99 5.13
CA LEU A 44 -9.83 2.25 4.46
C LEU A 44 -10.81 2.48 3.32
N PRO A 45 -11.22 3.74 3.07
CA PRO A 45 -11.85 4.11 1.82
C PRO A 45 -10.96 3.73 0.63
N PRO A 46 -11.52 3.28 -0.51
CA PRO A 46 -10.73 2.87 -1.67
C PRO A 46 -9.73 3.94 -2.14
N GLU A 47 -10.16 5.20 -2.19
CA GLU A 47 -9.34 6.34 -2.63
C GLU A 47 -8.12 6.57 -1.71
N GLU A 48 -8.32 6.41 -0.41
CA GLU A 48 -7.23 6.56 0.57
C GLU A 48 -6.25 5.39 0.50
N TYR A 49 -6.74 4.16 0.27
CA TYR A 49 -5.89 3.00 0.02
C TYR A 49 -5.04 3.18 -1.26
N GLU A 50 -5.66 3.59 -2.37
CA GLU A 50 -4.93 3.85 -3.61
C GLU A 50 -3.89 4.97 -3.46
N ARG A 51 -4.24 6.03 -2.73
CA ARG A 51 -3.32 7.13 -2.44
C ARG A 51 -2.12 6.64 -1.63
N TYR A 52 -2.34 5.79 -0.63
CA TYR A 52 -1.27 5.18 0.15
C TYR A 52 -0.34 4.33 -0.74
N GLU A 53 -0.90 3.46 -1.58
CA GLU A 53 -0.10 2.62 -2.48
C GLU A 53 0.74 3.44 -3.47
N ARG A 54 0.17 4.52 -4.03
CA ARG A 54 0.92 5.46 -4.89
C ARG A 54 2.09 6.13 -4.16
N LEU A 55 1.85 6.61 -2.93
CA LEU A 55 2.90 7.23 -2.12
C LEU A 55 4.00 6.23 -1.77
N ARG A 56 3.62 5.00 -1.42
CA ARG A 56 4.57 3.92 -1.13
C ARG A 56 5.47 3.62 -2.32
N ALA A 57 4.88 3.48 -3.52
CA ALA A 57 5.62 3.27 -4.75
C ALA A 57 6.56 4.44 -5.07
N TYR A 58 6.09 5.67 -4.88
CA TYR A 58 6.89 6.87 -5.08
C TYR A 58 8.12 6.91 -4.15
N PHE A 59 7.93 6.68 -2.85
CA PHE A 59 9.03 6.69 -1.90
C PHE A 59 10.04 5.57 -2.17
N GLU A 60 9.57 4.40 -2.62
CA GLU A 60 10.46 3.32 -3.02
C GLU A 60 11.28 3.69 -4.26
N ALA A 61 10.66 4.29 -5.28
CA ALA A 61 11.36 4.79 -6.45
C ALA A 61 12.40 5.87 -6.09
N LEU A 62 12.05 6.79 -5.19
CA LEU A 62 12.95 7.83 -4.70
C LEU A 62 14.14 7.22 -3.94
N ARG A 63 13.88 6.24 -3.07
CA ARG A 63 14.90 5.51 -2.32
C ARG A 63 15.87 4.79 -3.25
N LEU A 64 15.36 4.12 -4.29
CA LEU A 64 16.19 3.45 -5.30
C LEU A 64 16.99 4.46 -6.13
N SER A 65 16.37 5.56 -6.56
CA SER A 65 17.04 6.63 -7.28
C SER A 65 18.21 7.21 -6.48
N GLN A 66 18.02 7.49 -5.19
CA GLN A 66 19.09 7.95 -4.30
C GLN A 66 20.18 6.87 -4.11
N LYS A 67 19.77 5.62 -3.90
CA LYS A 67 20.70 4.49 -3.75
C LYS A 67 21.59 4.32 -4.98
N PHE A 68 21.07 4.60 -6.18
CA PHE A 68 21.82 4.41 -7.43
C PHE A 68 22.32 5.72 -8.06
N ALA A 69 22.12 6.86 -7.40
CA ALA A 69 22.55 8.17 -7.91
C ALA A 69 24.06 8.28 -8.18
N HIS A 70 24.86 7.46 -7.49
CA HIS A 70 26.31 7.40 -7.68
C HIS A 70 26.76 6.41 -8.77
N LEU A 71 25.85 5.55 -9.25
CA LEU A 71 26.13 4.70 -10.39
C LEU A 71 25.90 5.50 -11.67
N LYS A 72 26.96 5.71 -12.45
CA LYS A 72 26.83 6.17 -13.83
C LYS A 72 26.29 4.99 -14.66
N LEU A 73 24.97 4.83 -14.65
CA LEU A 73 24.31 3.82 -15.46
C LEU A 73 24.14 4.34 -16.88
N ASP A 74 24.77 3.67 -17.83
CA ASP A 74 24.45 3.80 -19.25
C ASP A 74 23.16 3.00 -19.51
N LEU A 75 22.02 3.68 -19.41
CA LEU A 75 20.69 3.11 -19.60
C LEU A 75 20.54 2.35 -20.94
N PRO A 76 20.98 2.91 -22.08
CA PRO A 76 21.06 2.19 -23.35
C PRO A 76 21.79 0.84 -23.26
N GLU A 77 22.96 0.82 -22.62
CA GLU A 77 23.76 -0.40 -22.46
C GLU A 77 23.05 -1.44 -21.59
N LEU A 78 22.48 -1.00 -20.46
CA LEU A 78 21.76 -1.87 -19.53
C LEU A 78 20.54 -2.53 -20.20
N VAL A 79 19.79 -1.78 -21.01
CA VAL A 79 18.63 -2.30 -21.74
C VAL A 79 19.05 -3.31 -22.81
N ARG A 80 20.20 -3.08 -23.48
CA ARG A 80 20.74 -4.05 -24.44
C ARG A 80 21.11 -5.37 -23.75
N GLN A 81 21.87 -5.30 -22.66
CA GLN A 81 22.28 -6.48 -21.88
C GLN A 81 21.08 -7.26 -21.34
N ALA A 82 20.06 -6.57 -20.82
CA ALA A 82 18.84 -7.23 -20.33
C ALA A 82 18.04 -7.94 -21.45
N ARG A 83 18.06 -7.42 -22.69
CA ARG A 83 17.44 -8.10 -23.84
C ARG A 83 18.21 -9.35 -24.24
N GLU A 84 19.54 -9.26 -24.32
CA GLU A 84 20.41 -10.39 -24.63
C GLU A 84 20.21 -11.53 -23.61
N GLU A 85 20.17 -11.23 -22.29
CA GLU A 85 19.91 -12.23 -21.25
C GLU A 85 18.51 -12.87 -21.34
N LEU A 86 17.49 -12.11 -21.78
CA LEU A 86 16.13 -12.64 -21.95
C LEU A 86 16.02 -13.55 -23.18
N GLU A 87 16.74 -13.23 -24.25
CA GLU A 87 16.81 -14.05 -25.47
C GLU A 87 17.57 -15.36 -25.20
N GLU A 88 18.69 -15.31 -24.43
CA GLU A 88 19.43 -16.51 -24.03
C GLU A 88 18.63 -17.46 -23.12
N ARG A 89 17.73 -16.93 -22.28
CA ARG A 89 16.85 -17.76 -21.43
C ARG A 89 15.65 -18.36 -22.17
N ALA A 90 15.32 -17.83 -23.34
CA ALA A 90 14.22 -18.31 -24.18
C ALA A 90 14.67 -19.33 -25.24
N ALA A 91 15.97 -19.54 -25.39
CA ALA A 91 16.60 -20.53 -26.27
C ALA A 91 16.91 -21.85 -25.53
#